data_AF-A0A929HU07-F1
#
_entry.id   AF-A0A929HU07-F1
#
_cell.length_a   1.000
_cell.length_b   1.000
_cell.length_c   1.000
_cell.angle_alpha   90.00
_cell.angle_beta   90.00
_cell.angle_gamma   90.00
#
_symmetry.space_group_name_H-M   'P 1'
#
loop_
_entity.id
_entity.type
_entity.pdbx_description
1 polymer ?
#
loop_
_entity_poly.entity_id
_entity_poly.type
_entity_poly.pdbx_seq_one_letter_code
_entity_poly.pdbx_strand_id
1 'polypeptide(L)'
;MIDMGDAEKHDARNNLWEVAPPYHIFVSHGYEVDFASPKGNQVEFSMDPLGISSYTIKYEGFLVKANNSLTPVEVNPDDYWGVYIGGGYGPLFDVANNPELLSIMAKIYESGGIIGGGGHGAG
;
A
#
# COMPACT_ATOMS: atom_id res chain seq x y z
N MET A 1 5.96 20.16 21.50
CA MET A 1 6.18 19.56 20.17
C MET A 1 5.57 18.18 20.25
N ILE A 2 4.57 17.87 19.43
CA ILE A 2 3.90 16.56 19.47
C ILE A 2 4.87 15.57 18.82
N ASP A 3 5.24 14.51 19.54
CA ASP A 3 6.12 13.46 19.05
C ASP A 3 5.34 12.55 18.10
N MET A 4 5.40 12.87 16.81
CA MET A 4 4.78 12.11 15.73
C MET A 4 5.55 10.83 15.40
N GLY A 5 6.63 10.51 16.12
CA GLY A 5 7.49 9.34 15.89
C GLY A 5 7.05 8.08 16.64
N ASP A 6 5.99 8.14 17.44
CA ASP A 6 5.51 7.02 18.25
C ASP A 6 4.20 6.44 17.68
N ALA A 7 4.32 5.29 17.01
CA ALA A 7 3.21 4.57 16.42
C ALA A 7 2.24 3.97 17.46
N GLU A 8 2.61 3.86 18.75
CA GLU A 8 1.71 3.39 19.80
C GLU A 8 0.82 4.51 20.37
N LYS A 9 1.21 5.78 20.13
CA LYS A 9 0.46 6.95 20.60
C LYS A 9 -0.51 7.53 19.57
N HIS A 10 -0.48 7.02 18.33
CA HIS A 10 -1.29 7.48 17.21
C HIS A 10 -1.76 6.28 16.36
N ASP A 11 -2.96 6.33 15.78
CA ASP A 11 -3.41 5.29 14.83
C ASP A 11 -2.55 5.36 13.56
N ALA A 12 -1.45 4.62 13.57
CA ALA A 12 -0.44 4.55 12.51
C ALA A 12 -0.74 3.44 11.51
N ARG A 13 -2.02 3.13 11.24
CA ARG A 13 -2.40 2.19 10.19
C ARG A 13 -2.52 2.88 8.83
N ASN A 14 -2.60 2.08 7.77
CA ASN A 14 -2.91 2.57 6.43
C ASN A 14 -4.32 3.14 6.40
N ASN A 15 -4.57 4.22 5.65
CA ASN A 15 -5.92 4.76 5.51
C ASN A 15 -6.69 3.95 4.45
N LEU A 16 -7.75 3.23 4.85
CA LEU A 16 -8.55 2.42 3.93
C LEU A 16 -9.10 3.22 2.75
N TRP A 17 -9.47 4.49 2.98
CA TRP A 17 -10.02 5.37 1.94
C TRP A 17 -8.97 5.87 0.96
N GLU A 18 -7.68 5.68 1.25
CA GLU A 18 -6.58 6.02 0.35
C GLU A 18 -5.99 4.80 -0.34
N VAL A 19 -6.42 3.58 0.03
CA VAL A 19 -5.89 2.33 -0.54
C VAL A 19 -6.95 1.56 -1.32
N ALA A 20 -8.17 1.41 -0.78
CA ALA A 20 -9.22 0.66 -1.45
C ALA A 20 -9.75 1.34 -2.73
N PRO A 21 -9.96 2.67 -2.79
CA PRO A 21 -10.40 3.29 -4.05
C PRO A 21 -9.36 3.19 -5.18
N PRO A 22 -8.05 3.41 -4.97
CA PRO A 22 -7.05 3.14 -6.01
C PRO A 22 -7.02 1.68 -6.45
N TYR A 23 -7.10 0.72 -5.50
CA TYR A 23 -7.23 -0.71 -5.82
C TYR A 23 -8.41 -0.97 -6.76
N HIS A 24 -9.59 -0.43 -6.43
CA HIS A 24 -10.79 -0.52 -7.28
C HIS A 24 -10.51 -0.02 -8.71
N ILE A 25 -9.86 1.13 -8.83
CA ILE A 25 -9.56 1.72 -10.14
C ILE A 25 -8.61 0.80 -10.93
N PHE A 26 -7.57 0.25 -10.31
CA PHE A 26 -6.66 -0.65 -11.00
C PHE A 26 -7.36 -1.94 -11.46
N VAL A 27 -8.08 -2.63 -10.57
CA VAL A 27 -8.74 -3.90 -10.94
C VAL A 27 -9.88 -3.70 -11.94
N SER A 28 -10.62 -2.59 -11.85
CA SER A 28 -11.68 -2.26 -12.83
C SER A 28 -11.14 -1.94 -14.23
N HIS A 29 -9.85 -1.59 -14.34
CA HIS A 29 -9.17 -1.38 -15.63
C HIS A 29 -8.35 -2.60 -16.07
N GLY A 30 -8.53 -3.76 -15.42
CA GLY A 30 -7.92 -5.02 -15.84
C GLY A 30 -6.49 -5.24 -15.35
N TYR A 31 -6.02 -4.42 -14.39
CA TYR A 31 -4.73 -4.64 -13.74
C TYR A 31 -4.86 -5.71 -12.64
N GLU A 32 -3.86 -6.58 -12.55
CA GLU A 32 -3.65 -7.39 -11.35
C GLU A 32 -2.92 -6.54 -10.30
N VAL A 33 -3.34 -6.67 -9.04
CA VAL A 33 -2.79 -5.90 -7.93
C VAL A 33 -2.39 -6.83 -6.80
N ASP A 34 -1.13 -6.74 -6.42
CA ASP A 34 -0.57 -7.36 -5.23
C ASP A 34 -0.27 -6.29 -4.17
N PHE A 35 -0.32 -6.71 -2.91
CA PHE A 35 0.16 -5.90 -1.79
C PHE A 35 1.57 -6.34 -1.46
N ALA A 36 2.45 -5.40 -1.14
CA ALA A 36 3.75 -5.67 -0.54
C ALA A 36 3.87 -4.88 0.76
N SER A 37 4.43 -5.49 1.80
CA SER A 37 4.68 -4.84 3.08
C SER A 37 6.00 -5.32 3.68
N PRO A 38 6.63 -4.57 4.61
CA PRO A 38 7.91 -4.94 5.19
C PRO A 38 7.98 -6.35 5.78
N LYS A 39 6.86 -6.85 6.32
CA LYS A 39 6.76 -8.16 6.99
C LYS A 39 5.90 -9.18 6.23
N GLY A 40 5.34 -8.80 5.09
CA GLY A 40 4.33 -9.58 4.39
C GLY A 40 3.05 -9.81 5.20
N ASN A 41 2.19 -10.69 4.70
CA ASN A 41 0.93 -11.11 5.32
C ASN A 41 -0.07 -9.96 5.52
N GLN A 42 -0.57 -9.77 6.74
CA GLN A 42 -1.71 -8.91 7.00
C GLN A 42 -1.32 -7.43 7.01
N VAL A 43 -1.97 -6.66 6.12
CA VAL A 43 -1.96 -5.21 6.13
C VAL A 43 -3.17 -4.69 6.89
N GLU A 44 -2.93 -3.88 7.91
CA GLU A 44 -4.01 -3.28 8.70
C GLU A 44 -4.39 -1.90 8.19
N PHE A 45 -5.69 -1.60 8.26
CA PHE A 45 -6.27 -0.33 7.83
C PHE A 45 -7.07 0.35 8.93
N SER A 46 -7.01 1.69 8.95
CA SER A 46 -7.94 2.57 9.66
C SER A 46 -9.11 2.97 8.75
N MET A 47 -10.08 3.69 9.33
CA MET A 47 -11.36 4.10 8.70
C MET A 47 -12.37 2.97 8.47
N ASP A 48 -13.65 3.31 8.61
CA ASP A 48 -14.75 2.39 8.34
C ASP A 48 -14.92 2.14 6.84
N PRO A 49 -15.32 0.93 6.41
CA PRO A 49 -15.49 0.58 5.01
C PRO A 49 -16.81 1.16 4.47
N LEU A 50 -16.76 2.41 3.99
CA LEU A 50 -17.88 3.13 3.38
C LEU A 50 -17.73 3.25 1.87
N GLY A 51 -18.86 3.41 1.16
CA GLY A 51 -18.88 3.68 -0.28
C GLY A 51 -18.04 2.68 -1.08
N ILE A 52 -17.11 3.20 -1.88
CA ILE A 52 -16.28 2.38 -2.76
C ILE A 52 -15.37 1.42 -1.98
N SER A 53 -14.84 1.83 -0.81
CA SER A 53 -14.03 0.94 0.03
C SER A 53 -14.83 -0.29 0.50
N SER A 54 -16.12 -0.11 0.84
CA SER A 54 -17.03 -1.21 1.19
C SER A 54 -17.25 -2.16 0.01
N TYR A 55 -17.47 -1.59 -1.18
CA TYR A 55 -17.66 -2.35 -2.41
C TYR A 55 -16.43 -3.19 -2.74
N THR A 56 -15.25 -2.58 -2.73
CA THR A 56 -13.97 -3.21 -3.05
C THR A 56 -13.62 -4.36 -2.11
N ILE A 57 -13.86 -4.19 -0.81
CA ILE A 57 -13.74 -5.27 0.18
C ILE A 57 -14.67 -6.44 -0.15
N LYS A 58 -15.93 -6.14 -0.51
CA LYS A 58 -16.96 -7.16 -0.69
C LYS A 58 -16.84 -7.93 -2.01
N TYR A 59 -16.41 -7.27 -3.09
CA TYR A 59 -16.56 -7.81 -4.44
C TYR A 59 -15.26 -7.97 -5.22
N GLU A 60 -14.15 -7.36 -4.77
CA GLU A 60 -12.92 -7.30 -5.58
C GLU A 60 -11.75 -8.04 -4.94
N GLY A 61 -11.99 -8.81 -3.87
CA GLY A 61 -10.94 -9.61 -3.23
C GLY A 61 -9.89 -8.79 -2.49
N PHE A 62 -10.16 -7.51 -2.21
CA PHE A 62 -9.22 -6.58 -1.57
C PHE A 62 -8.62 -7.15 -0.28
N LEU A 63 -9.45 -7.63 0.65
CA LEU A 63 -8.94 -8.19 1.92
C LEU A 63 -8.19 -9.50 1.71
N VAL A 64 -8.49 -10.28 0.67
CA VAL A 64 -7.72 -11.49 0.37
C VAL A 64 -6.30 -11.10 -0.03
N LYS A 65 -6.16 -10.12 -0.93
CA LYS A 65 -4.85 -9.61 -1.35
C LYS A 65 -4.11 -8.90 -0.20
N ALA A 66 -4.79 -8.03 0.55
CA ALA A 66 -4.19 -7.28 1.65
C ALA A 66 -3.83 -8.15 2.87
N ASN A 67 -4.50 -9.30 3.07
CA ASN A 67 -4.14 -10.25 4.13
C ASN A 67 -3.03 -11.23 3.72
N ASN A 68 -2.62 -11.23 2.46
CA ASN A 68 -1.56 -12.06 1.90
C ASN A 68 -0.54 -11.20 1.17
N SER A 69 -0.13 -10.08 1.77
CA SER A 69 0.87 -9.21 1.15
C SER A 69 2.22 -9.93 1.06
N LEU A 70 2.94 -9.66 -0.02
CA LEU A 70 4.29 -10.13 -0.26
C LEU A 70 5.26 -9.43 0.70
N THR A 71 6.27 -10.16 1.14
CA THR A 71 7.51 -9.59 1.67
C THR A 71 8.34 -9.01 0.51
N PRO A 72 9.29 -8.09 0.77
CA PRO A 72 10.08 -7.50 -0.32
C PRO A 72 10.86 -8.55 -1.13
N VAL A 73 11.32 -9.63 -0.50
CA VAL A 73 12.08 -10.70 -1.17
C VAL A 73 11.24 -11.55 -2.13
N GLU A 74 9.91 -11.53 -1.99
CA GLU A 74 8.98 -12.24 -2.87
C GLU A 74 8.57 -11.39 -4.08
N VAL A 75 8.86 -10.08 -4.05
CA VAL A 75 8.50 -9.17 -5.13
C VAL A 75 9.59 -9.21 -6.21
N ASN A 76 9.19 -9.60 -7.42
CA ASN A 76 10.00 -9.43 -8.61
C ASN A 76 9.61 -8.10 -9.32
N PRO A 77 10.47 -7.07 -9.34
CA PRO A 77 10.15 -5.77 -9.91
C PRO A 77 9.71 -5.80 -11.39
N ASP A 78 10.24 -6.76 -12.16
CA ASP A 78 9.98 -6.86 -13.61
C ASP A 78 8.54 -7.28 -13.95
N ASP A 79 7.80 -7.79 -12.96
CA ASP A 79 6.39 -8.20 -13.12
C ASP A 79 5.40 -7.02 -12.98
N TYR A 80 5.88 -5.82 -12.63
CA TYR A 80 5.03 -4.68 -12.29
C TYR A 80 5.24 -3.47 -13.22
N TRP A 81 4.13 -2.89 -13.69
CA TRP A 81 4.14 -1.62 -14.43
C TRP A 81 4.26 -0.38 -13.54
N GLY A 82 4.00 -0.53 -12.24
CA GLY A 82 4.06 0.59 -11.31
C GLY A 82 3.80 0.19 -9.86
N VAL A 83 3.99 1.16 -8.98
CA VAL A 83 3.74 1.05 -7.54
C VAL A 83 2.81 2.19 -7.13
N TYR A 84 1.85 1.89 -6.26
CA TYR A 84 1.04 2.89 -5.59
C TYR A 84 1.16 2.72 -4.07
N ILE A 85 1.46 3.81 -3.38
CA ILE A 85 1.56 3.85 -1.92
C ILE A 85 0.39 4.71 -1.42
N GLY A 86 -0.64 4.06 -0.87
CA GLY A 86 -1.72 4.78 -0.21
C GLY A 86 -1.25 5.36 1.13
N GLY A 87 -1.96 6.36 1.65
CA GLY A 87 -1.56 7.04 2.88
C GLY A 87 -2.12 6.42 4.15
N GLY A 88 -2.49 7.27 5.11
CA GLY A 88 -2.43 6.94 6.53
C GLY A 88 -1.01 7.16 7.08
N TYR A 89 -0.84 7.13 8.40
CA TYR A 89 0.47 7.42 8.99
C TYR A 89 1.44 6.23 8.95
N GLY A 90 0.94 5.01 8.78
CA GLY A 90 1.74 3.77 8.76
C GLY A 90 2.95 3.80 7.84
N PRO A 91 2.80 4.16 6.55
CA PRO A 91 3.90 4.21 5.59
C PRO A 91 5.12 5.03 6.06
N LEU A 92 4.92 6.07 6.87
CA LEU A 92 6.02 6.91 7.40
C LEU A 92 6.90 6.16 8.41
N PHE A 93 6.39 5.11 9.04
CA PHE A 93 7.10 4.34 10.06
C PHE A 93 7.81 3.12 9.48
N ASP A 94 7.16 2.42 8.56
CA ASP A 94 7.63 1.12 8.09
C ASP A 94 8.15 1.16 6.64
N VAL A 95 7.34 1.61 5.69
CA VAL A 95 7.69 1.65 4.25
C VAL A 95 8.82 2.65 3.99
N ALA A 96 8.72 3.87 4.52
CA ALA A 96 9.70 4.95 4.28
C ALA A 96 11.12 4.61 4.76
N ASN A 97 11.26 3.69 5.72
CA ASN A 97 12.54 3.25 6.27
C ASN A 97 12.95 1.84 5.81
N ASN A 98 12.19 1.20 4.90
CA ASN A 98 12.50 -0.14 4.42
C ASN A 98 13.34 -0.09 3.12
N PRO A 99 14.66 -0.36 3.18
CA PRO A 99 15.53 -0.24 2.01
C PRO A 99 15.20 -1.23 0.89
N GLU A 100 14.59 -2.37 1.19
CA GLU A 100 14.24 -3.38 0.19
C GLU A 100 13.04 -2.91 -0.66
N LEU A 101 11.98 -2.40 -0.01
CA LEU A 101 10.84 -1.80 -0.71
C LEU A 101 11.25 -0.57 -1.52
N LEU A 102 12.09 0.30 -0.95
CA LEU A 102 12.62 1.46 -1.67
C LEU A 102 13.44 1.05 -2.89
N SER A 103 14.23 -0.04 -2.79
CA SER A 103 14.98 -0.58 -3.93
C SER A 103 14.07 -1.16 -5.02
N ILE A 104 12.97 -1.83 -4.64
CA ILE A 104 11.97 -2.33 -5.59
C ILE A 104 11.32 -1.17 -6.35
N MET A 105 10.86 -0.14 -5.63
CA MET A 105 10.26 1.06 -6.22
C MET A 105 11.23 1.76 -7.18
N ALA A 106 12.49 1.91 -6.78
CA ALA A 106 13.52 2.49 -7.63
C ALA A 106 13.71 1.68 -8.93
N LYS A 107 13.80 0.34 -8.85
CA LYS A 107 13.96 -0.52 -10.03
C LYS A 107 12.77 -0.43 -11.00
N ILE A 108 11.54 -0.41 -10.47
CA ILE A 108 10.33 -0.25 -11.29
C ILE A 108 10.37 1.09 -12.02
N TYR A 109 10.69 2.17 -11.31
CA TYR A 109 10.81 3.50 -11.90
C TYR A 109 11.92 3.59 -12.96
N GLU A 110 13.11 3.07 -12.66
CA GLU A 110 14.26 3.04 -13.57
C GLU A 110 13.98 2.22 -14.85
N SER A 111 13.09 1.24 -14.76
CA SER A 111 12.62 0.42 -15.89
C SER A 111 11.48 1.08 -16.69
N GLY A 112 11.12 2.33 -16.37
CA GLY A 112 10.07 3.10 -17.04
C GLY A 112 8.67 2.93 -16.43
N GLY A 113 8.55 2.25 -15.29
CA GLY A 113 7.32 2.13 -14.53
C GLY A 113 6.92 3.41 -13.78
N ILE A 114 5.72 3.41 -13.23
CA ILE A 114 5.11 4.60 -12.59
C ILE A 114 5.10 4.44 -11.07
N ILE A 115 5.50 5.49 -10.34
CA ILE A 115 5.34 5.56 -8.88
C ILE A 115 4.26 6.59 -8.54
N GLY A 116 3.24 6.17 -7.81
CA GLY A 116 2.16 7.01 -7.31
C GLY A 116 2.07 6.97 -5.78
N GLY A 117 1.67 8.09 -5.18
CA GLY A 117 1.44 8.21 -3.75
C GLY A 117 0.15 8.96 -3.44
N GLY A 118 -0.53 8.58 -2.36
CA GLY A 118 -1.70 9.28 -1.81
C GLY A 118 -1.47 9.69 -0.35
N GLY A 119 -1.95 10.87 0.04
CA GLY A 119 -1.81 11.40 1.40
C GLY A 119 -0.36 11.39 1.90
N HIS A 120 -0.10 10.68 3.01
CA HIS A 120 1.26 10.52 3.56
C HIS A 120 2.09 9.43 2.89
N GLY A 121 1.54 8.67 1.94
CA GLY A 121 2.27 7.61 1.22
C GLY A 121 3.39 8.12 0.31
N ALA A 122 3.49 9.43 0.09
CA ALA A 122 4.61 10.06 -0.63
C ALA A 122 5.81 10.38 0.27
N GLY A 123 5.66 10.24 1.59
CA GLY A 123 6.64 10.64 2.60
C GLY A 123 7.59 9.53 3.03
#